data_AF-A0A2W7AYZ5-F1
#
_entry.id   AF-A0A2W7AYZ5-F1
#
_cell.length_a   1.000
_cell.length_b   1.000
_cell.length_c   1.000
_cell.angle_alpha   90.00
_cell.angle_beta   90.00
_cell.angle_gamma   90.00
#
_symmetry.space_group_name_H-M   'P 1'
#
loop_
_entity.id
_entity.type
_entity.pdbx_description
1 polymer ?
#
loop_
_entity_poly.entity_id
_entity_poly.type
_entity_poly.pdbx_seq_one_letter_code
_entity_poly.pdbx_strand_id
1 'polypeptide(L)' 'MGRASDALKQVLDTYSISQNKLAVTMGISRANVGRWYHGLDPSAENIAQITQALKTLNPLAAKEFVRLYLGTIIDD' A
#
# COMPACT_ATOMS: atom_id res chain seq x y z
N MET A 1 6.42 12.95 -4.29
CA MET A 1 6.12 11.74 -3.50
C MET A 1 6.98 10.63 -4.04
N GLY A 2 7.26 9.60 -3.24
CA GLY A 2 8.01 8.46 -3.74
C GLY A 2 7.09 7.41 -4.37
N ARG A 3 7.65 6.47 -5.11
CA ARG A 3 6.86 5.55 -5.95
C ARG A 3 5.94 4.64 -5.13
N ALA A 4 6.42 4.18 -3.97
CA ALA A 4 5.65 3.30 -3.10
C ALA A 4 4.50 4.05 -2.41
N SER A 5 4.73 5.30 -1.99
CA SER A 5 3.69 6.16 -1.41
C SER A 5 2.61 6.53 -2.42
N ASP A 6 2.98 6.84 -3.67
CA ASP A 6 2.02 7.10 -4.75
C ASP A 6 1.17 5.86 -5.08
N ALA A 7 1.80 4.69 -5.23
CA ALA A 7 1.11 3.42 -5.45
C ALA A 7 0.15 3.09 -4.30
N LEU A 8 0.58 3.28 -3.05
CA LEU A 8 -0.26 3.03 -1.88
C LEU A 8 -1.47 3.94 -1.87
N LYS A 9 -1.27 5.26 -2.07
CA LYS A 9 -2.36 6.23 -2.09
C LYS A 9 -3.40 5.87 -3.14
N GLN A 10 -2.96 5.60 -4.37
CA GLN A 10 -3.85 5.23 -5.48
C GLN A 10 -4.67 3.97 -5.16
N VAL A 11 -4.04 2.93 -4.59
CA VAL A 11 -4.73 1.69 -4.23
C VAL A 11 -5.75 1.90 -3.12
N LEU A 12 -5.39 2.64 -2.07
CA LEU A 12 -6.30 2.92 -0.96
C LEU A 12 -7.54 3.69 -1.43
N ASP A 13 -7.35 4.68 -2.31
CA ASP A 13 -8.44 5.48 -2.87
C ASP A 13 -9.31 4.63 -3.83
N THR A 14 -8.69 3.89 -4.75
CA THR A 14 -9.38 3.08 -5.79
C THR A 14 -10.24 1.99 -5.17
N TYR A 15 -9.72 1.30 -4.14
CA TYR A 15 -10.40 0.19 -3.50
C TYR A 15 -11.18 0.62 -2.24
N SER A 16 -11.31 1.93 -1.98
CA SER A 16 -12.01 2.49 -0.82
C SER A 16 -11.53 1.90 0.52
N ILE A 17 -10.21 1.66 0.64
CA ILE A 17 -9.57 1.15 1.85
C ILE A 17 -9.07 2.34 2.66
N SER A 18 -9.63 2.57 3.84
CA SER A 18 -9.18 3.67 4.69
C SER A 18 -7.78 3.41 5.28
N GLN A 19 -7.01 4.48 5.52
CA GLN A 19 -5.71 4.40 6.22
C GLN A 19 -5.82 3.65 7.56
N ASN A 20 -6.94 3.84 8.27
CA ASN A 20 -7.17 3.17 9.55
C ASN A 20 -7.38 1.67 9.39
N LYS A 21 -8.13 1.26 8.35
CA LYS A 21 -8.37 -0.15 8.05
C LYS A 21 -7.07 -0.87 7.74
N LEU A 22 -6.20 -0.27 6.91
CA LEU A 22 -4.87 -0.81 6.65
C LEU A 22 -4.01 -0.88 7.92
N ALA A 23 -3.99 0.18 8.74
CA ALA A 23 -3.21 0.23 9.97
C ALA A 23 -3.61 -0.87 10.97
N VAL A 24 -4.91 -1.08 11.18
CA VAL A 24 -5.44 -2.15 12.04
C VAL A 24 -5.05 -3.53 11.51
N THR A 25 -5.16 -3.77 10.21
CA THR A 25 -4.74 -5.07 9.62
C THR A 25 -3.25 -5.31 9.74
N MET A 26 -2.43 -4.25 9.68
CA MET A 26 -0.98 -4.33 9.88
C MET A 26 -0.58 -4.40 11.36
N GLY A 27 -1.48 -4.15 12.30
CA GLY A 27 -1.16 -4.09 13.73
C GLY A 27 -0.27 -2.90 14.12
N ILE A 28 -0.33 -1.80 13.37
CA ILE A 28 0.51 -0.60 13.58
C ILE A 28 -0.33 0.66 13.80
N SER A 29 0.33 1.75 14.21
CA SER A 29 -0.33 3.05 14.34
C SER A 29 -0.80 3.60 12.99
N ARG A 30 -2.02 4.17 12.95
CA ARG A 30 -2.54 4.92 11.81
C ARG A 30 -1.61 6.05 11.36
N ALA A 31 -0.81 6.61 12.27
CA ALA A 31 0.15 7.67 11.93
C ALA A 31 1.22 7.19 10.93
N ASN A 32 1.64 5.92 10.99
CA ASN A 32 2.60 5.36 10.04
C ASN A 32 1.99 5.30 8.64
N VAL A 33 0.78 4.76 8.52
CA VAL A 33 0.04 4.69 7.25
C VAL A 33 -0.25 6.09 6.71
N GLY A 34 -0.58 7.04 7.58
CA GLY A 34 -0.79 8.44 7.20
C GLY A 34 0.45 9.07 6.57
N ARG A 35 1.65 8.85 7.14
CA ARG A 35 2.90 9.35 6.54
C ARG A 35 3.11 8.76 5.14
N TRP A 36 2.84 7.47 4.96
CA TRP A 36 2.97 6.82 3.66
C TRP A 36 1.97 7.33 2.63
N TYR A 37 0.70 7.46 3.03
CA TYR A 37 -0.35 8.04 2.18
C TYR A 37 -0.03 9.49 1.76
N HIS A 38 0.69 10.23 2.60
CA HIS A 38 1.08 11.63 2.35
C HIS A 38 2.50 11.80 1.80
N GLY A 39 3.13 10.73 1.30
CA GLY A 39 4.29 10.86 0.41
C GLY A 39 5.64 10.44 0.96
N LEU A 40 5.70 9.97 2.21
CA LEU A 40 6.91 9.36 2.75
C LEU A 40 6.95 7.90 2.32
N ASP A 41 7.95 7.48 1.56
CA ASP A 41 7.99 6.08 1.14
C ASP A 41 8.17 5.13 2.35
N PRO A 42 7.39 4.03 2.41
CA PRO A 42 7.63 2.94 3.34
C PRO A 42 8.99 2.27 3.06
N SER A 43 9.59 1.66 4.09
CA SER A 43 10.76 0.79 3.91
C SER A 43 10.42 -0.45 3.08
N ALA A 44 11.43 -1.13 2.53
CA ALA A 44 11.24 -2.39 1.81
C ALA A 44 10.47 -3.45 2.62
N GLU A 45 10.76 -3.56 3.92
CA GLU A 45 10.02 -4.43 4.84
C GLU A 45 8.54 -4.02 4.94
N ASN A 46 8.26 -2.73 5.09
CA ASN A 46 6.89 -2.24 5.16
C ASN A 46 6.14 -2.44 3.84
N ILE A 47 6.81 -2.37 2.69
CA ILE A 47 6.18 -2.68 1.38
C ILE A 47 5.66 -4.12 1.35
N ALA A 48 6.44 -5.08 1.86
CA ALA A 48 6.01 -6.47 1.97
C ALA A 48 4.83 -6.62 2.94
N GLN A 49 4.88 -5.96 4.10
CA GLN A 49 3.79 -6.00 5.10
C GLN A 49 2.50 -5.34 4.59
N ILE A 50 2.61 -4.21 3.88
CA ILE A 50 1.49 -3.54 3.21
C ILE A 50 0.86 -4.47 2.19
N THR A 51 1.67 -5.13 1.35
CA THR A 51 1.17 -6.08 0.35
C THR A 51 0.40 -7.23 1.01
N GLN A 52 0.92 -7.76 2.11
CA GLN A 52 0.26 -8.84 2.85
C GLN A 52 -1.05 -8.36 3.51
N ALA A 53 -1.07 -7.18 4.10
CA ALA A 53 -2.27 -6.60 4.70
C ALA A 53 -3.34 -6.28 3.66
N LEU A 54 -2.95 -5.68 2.53
CA LEU A 54 -3.83 -5.46 1.39
C LEU A 54 -4.38 -6.79 0.87
N LYS A 55 -3.58 -7.86 0.82
CA LYS A 55 -4.04 -9.17 0.34
C LYS A 55 -5.14 -9.74 1.24
N THR A 56 -5.03 -9.54 2.55
CA THR A 56 -6.07 -9.91 3.53
C THR A 56 -7.34 -9.07 3.35
N LEU A 57 -7.21 -7.77 3.05
CA LEU A 57 -8.34 -6.86 2.90
C LEU A 57 -9.06 -6.99 1.54
N ASN A 58 -8.28 -7.09 0.47
CA ASN A 58 -8.70 -7.22 -0.91
C ASN A 58 -7.54 -7.75 -1.77
N PRO A 59 -7.58 -9.01 -2.25
CA PRO A 59 -6.52 -9.59 -3.06
C PRO A 59 -6.19 -8.82 -4.36
N LEU A 60 -7.16 -8.11 -4.96
CA LEU A 60 -6.93 -7.29 -6.16
C LEU A 60 -6.16 -6.01 -5.82
N ALA A 61 -6.45 -5.40 -4.66
CA ALA A 61 -5.72 -4.23 -4.17
C ALA A 61 -4.23 -4.54 -3.96
N ALA A 62 -3.91 -5.73 -3.44
CA ALA A 62 -2.52 -6.18 -3.28
C ALA A 62 -1.79 -6.35 -4.61
N LYS A 63 -2.44 -7.00 -5.59
CA LYS A 63 -1.87 -7.17 -6.93
C LYS A 63 -1.61 -5.81 -7.58
N GLU A 64 -2.58 -4.91 -7.51
CA GLU A 64 -2.46 -3.58 -8.08
C GLU A 64 -1.37 -2.74 -7.40
N PHE A 65 -1.23 -2.85 -6.07
CA PHE A 65 -0.13 -2.19 -5.34
C PHE A 65 1.24 -2.64 -5.83
N VAL A 66 1.46 -3.95 -5.97
CA VAL A 66 2.72 -4.50 -6.48
C VAL A 66 2.96 -4.06 -7.92
N ARG A 67 1.94 -4.11 -8.78
CA ARG A 67 2.01 -3.68 -10.17
C ARG A 67 2.36 -2.19 -10.30
N LEU A 68 1.73 -1.31 -9.51
CA LEU A 68 2.04 0.13 -9.52
C LEU A 68 3.45 0.41 -8.97
N TYR A 69 3.85 -0.27 -7.90
CA TYR A 69 5.16 -0.10 -7.28
C TYR A 69 6.31 -0.57 -8.17
N LEU A 70 6.22 -1.78 -8.75
CA LEU A 70 7.25 -2.31 -9.65
C LEU A 70 7.12 -1.75 -11.08
N GLY A 71 5.92 -1.31 -11.47
CA GLY A 71 5.57 -0.92 -12.84
C GLY A 71 5.30 -2.12 -13.74
N THR A 72 5.23 -1.84 -15.04
CA THR A 72 5.01 -2.84 -16.10
C THR A 72 6.25 -3.69 -16.40
N ILE A 73 7.22 -3.74 -15.48
CA ILE A 73 8.49 -4.48 -15.66
C ILE A 73 8.23 -6.01 -15.63
N ILE A 74 7.10 -6.40 -15.05
CA ILE A 74 6.66 -7.79 -14.90
C ILE A 74 5.45 -8.13 -15.79
N ASP A 75 4.96 -7.16 -16.56
CA ASP A 75 3.86 -7.37 -17.50
C ASP A 75 4.48 -7.84 -18.83
N ASP A 76 4.02 -8.97 -19.39
CA ASP A 76 4.47 -9.51 -20.69
C ASP A 76 4.03 -8.64 -21.87
#